data_AF-A0A453NCX4-F1
#
_entry.id   AF-A0A453NCX4-F1
#
_cell.length_a   1.000
_cell.length_b   1.000
_cell.length_c   1.000
_cell.angle_alpha   90.00
_cell.angle_beta   90.00
_cell.angle_gamma   90.00
#
_symmetry.space_group_name_H-M   'P 1'
#
loop_
_entity.id
_entity.type
_entity.pdbx_description
1 polymer ?
#
loop_
_entity_poly.entity_id
_entity_poly.type
_entity_poly.pdbx_seq_one_letter_code
_entity_poly.pdbx_strand_id
1 'polypeptide(L)'
;MVPRETGTRGHYSGDTAGAGVGKAATNAGCLRMAASVGSTAAGGGRNFIVSPLSLHAALALVAASAKGETQRELLDFLVGPAGSSLAALHGDPAIRLVGMLRGLEQTSFACGVWVARGRALR
;
A
#
# COMPACT_ATOMS: atom_id res chain seq x y z
N MET A 1 24.47 2.77 -54.54
CA MET A 1 25.19 1.52 -54.22
C MET A 1 25.40 1.51 -52.72
N VAL A 2 24.69 0.62 -52.02
CA VAL A 2 24.75 0.45 -50.55
C VAL A 2 25.60 -0.78 -50.27
N PRO A 3 26.41 -0.77 -49.21
CA PRO A 3 26.50 -1.94 -48.35
C PRO A 3 25.81 -1.66 -47.01
N ARG A 4 24.93 -2.58 -46.66
CA ARG A 4 24.18 -2.61 -45.41
C ARG A 4 25.11 -3.13 -44.32
N GLU A 5 25.29 -2.37 -43.25
CA GLU A 5 25.87 -2.94 -42.03
C GLU A 5 24.76 -3.60 -41.20
N THR A 6 24.94 -4.90 -41.09
CA THR A 6 24.11 -5.88 -40.40
C THR A 6 24.12 -5.64 -38.90
N GLY A 7 22.93 -5.59 -38.33
CA GLY A 7 22.72 -5.39 -36.90
C GLY A 7 23.35 -6.47 -36.02
N THR A 8 23.86 -6.04 -34.89
CA THR A 8 23.96 -6.86 -33.68
C THR A 8 22.91 -6.29 -32.72
N ARG A 9 21.74 -6.92 -32.67
CA ARG A 9 20.76 -6.68 -31.61
C ARG A 9 21.44 -7.01 -30.29
N GLY A 10 21.83 -5.99 -29.55
CA GLY A 10 22.14 -6.14 -28.14
C GLY A 10 20.93 -6.80 -27.49
N HIS A 11 21.06 -8.06 -27.11
CA HIS A 11 20.15 -8.70 -26.18
C HIS A 11 20.29 -7.94 -24.85
N TYR A 12 19.50 -6.88 -24.67
CA TYR A 12 19.07 -6.50 -23.33
C TYR A 12 18.17 -7.63 -22.86
N SER A 13 18.81 -8.67 -22.32
CA SER A 13 18.16 -9.59 -21.42
C SER A 13 17.73 -8.73 -20.25
N GLY A 14 16.49 -8.27 -20.31
CA GLY A 14 15.79 -7.77 -19.14
C GLY A 14 15.72 -8.96 -18.20
N ASP A 15 16.74 -9.09 -17.35
CA ASP A 15 16.53 -9.65 -16.03
C ASP A 15 15.38 -8.85 -15.45
N THR A 16 14.17 -9.42 -15.58
CA THR A 16 13.11 -9.17 -14.62
C THR A 16 13.72 -9.60 -13.31
N ALA A 17 14.42 -8.67 -12.66
CA ALA A 17 14.71 -8.73 -11.26
C ALA A 17 13.35 -8.90 -10.63
N GLY A 18 12.99 -10.18 -10.42
CA GLY A 18 11.87 -10.56 -9.62
C GLY A 18 12.09 -9.78 -8.36
N ALA A 19 11.25 -8.78 -8.12
CA ALA A 19 11.24 -8.06 -6.87
C ALA A 19 11.09 -9.17 -5.84
N GLY A 20 12.20 -9.50 -5.21
CA GLY A 20 12.26 -10.51 -4.18
C GLY A 20 11.38 -9.96 -3.09
N VAL A 21 10.11 -10.35 -3.11
CA VAL A 21 9.23 -10.26 -1.96
C VAL A 21 9.79 -11.31 -1.02
N GLY A 22 10.90 -10.95 -0.39
CA GLY A 22 11.49 -11.68 0.71
C GLY A 22 10.36 -11.95 1.69
N LYS A 23 10.27 -13.20 2.11
CA LYS A 23 9.29 -13.73 3.06
C LYS A 23 9.56 -13.16 4.46
N ALA A 24 9.50 -11.84 4.60
CA ALA A 24 9.21 -11.22 5.87
C ALA A 24 7.68 -11.23 5.97
N ALA A 25 7.15 -11.84 7.02
CA ALA A 25 5.75 -11.70 7.38
C ALA A 25 5.51 -10.26 7.85
N THR A 26 5.61 -9.31 6.91
CA THR A 26 5.31 -7.91 7.17
C THR A 26 3.80 -7.75 7.10
N ASN A 27 3.27 -7.07 8.10
CA ASN A 27 1.91 -6.55 8.22
C ASN A 27 1.60 -5.54 7.10
N ALA A 28 1.64 -6.03 5.87
CA ALA A 28 1.79 -5.23 4.65
C ALA A 28 0.61 -5.46 3.71
N GLY A 29 -0.59 -5.68 4.26
CA GLY A 29 -1.81 -5.97 3.48
C GLY A 29 -2.03 -4.96 2.36
N CYS A 30 -1.94 -3.66 2.68
CA CYS A 30 -2.08 -2.58 1.69
C CYS A 30 -0.96 -2.55 0.64
N LEU A 31 0.29 -2.85 1.01
CA LEU A 31 1.41 -2.89 0.06
C LEU A 31 1.28 -4.06 -0.90
N ARG A 32 0.91 -5.23 -0.38
CA ARG A 32 0.69 -6.44 -1.19
C ARG A 32 -0.48 -6.25 -2.16
N MET A 33 -1.55 -5.60 -1.69
CA MET A 33 -2.70 -5.22 -2.52
C MET A 33 -2.30 -4.22 -3.60
N ALA A 34 -1.57 -3.16 -3.26
CA ALA A 34 -1.06 -2.17 -4.20
C ALA A 34 -0.16 -2.81 -5.27
N ALA A 35 0.70 -3.75 -4.89
CA ALA A 35 1.54 -4.49 -5.81
C ALA A 35 0.71 -5.33 -6.79
N SER A 36 -0.30 -6.07 -6.30
CA SER A 36 -1.20 -6.86 -7.14
C SER A 36 -1.93 -6.01 -8.18
N VAL A 37 -2.54 -4.91 -7.76
CA VAL A 37 -3.26 -3.98 -8.66
C VAL A 37 -2.29 -3.32 -9.64
N GLY A 38 -1.10 -2.94 -9.18
CA GLY A 38 -0.07 -2.35 -10.02
C GLY A 38 0.44 -3.29 -11.11
N SER A 39 0.63 -4.58 -10.80
CA SER A 39 0.98 -5.60 -11.80
C SER A 39 -0.09 -5.73 -12.89
N THR A 40 -1.37 -5.71 -12.51
CA THR A 40 -2.47 -5.71 -13.49
C THR A 40 -2.49 -4.45 -14.35
N ALA A 41 -2.25 -3.27 -13.75
CA ALA A 41 -2.22 -2.00 -14.48
C ALA A 41 -1.04 -1.92 -15.48
N ALA A 42 0.14 -2.41 -15.08
CA ALA A 42 1.35 -2.47 -15.91
C ALA A 42 1.16 -3.41 -17.12
N GLY A 43 0.47 -4.54 -16.94
CA GLY A 43 0.11 -5.44 -18.05
C GLY A 43 -0.77 -4.79 -19.12
N GLY A 44 -1.45 -3.69 -18.79
CA GLY A 44 -2.23 -2.88 -19.73
C GLY A 44 -1.48 -1.68 -20.32
N GLY A 45 -0.16 -1.54 -20.09
CA GLY A 45 0.65 -0.45 -20.61
C GLY A 45 0.33 0.93 -19.99
N ARG A 46 -0.26 0.97 -18.79
CA ARG A 46 -0.65 2.21 -18.11
C ARG A 46 0.29 2.52 -16.95
N ASN A 47 0.53 3.81 -16.71
CA ASN A 47 1.15 4.26 -15.47
C ASN A 47 0.22 3.99 -14.30
N PHE A 48 0.78 3.57 -13.16
CA PHE A 48 0.05 3.30 -11.94
C PHE A 48 0.77 3.92 -10.75
N ILE A 49 0.05 4.71 -9.97
CA ILE A 49 0.54 5.30 -8.73
C ILE A 49 -0.50 5.10 -7.65
N VAL A 50 -0.06 4.62 -6.50
CA VAL A 50 -0.88 4.46 -5.30
C VAL A 50 0.01 4.63 -4.08
N SER A 51 -0.56 5.12 -2.99
CA SER A 51 0.11 5.18 -1.68
C SER A 51 -0.44 4.06 -0.79
N PRO A 52 0.28 2.94 -0.60
CA PRO A 52 -0.10 1.90 0.35
C PRO A 52 -0.25 2.45 1.77
N LEU A 53 0.55 3.46 2.12
CA LEU A 53 0.50 4.15 3.41
C LEU A 53 -0.83 4.89 3.61
N SER A 54 -1.32 5.58 2.58
CA SER A 54 -2.61 6.29 2.64
C SER A 54 -3.78 5.31 2.75
N LEU A 55 -3.71 4.16 2.06
CA LEU A 55 -4.70 3.09 2.21
C LEU A 55 -4.69 2.49 3.62
N HIS A 56 -3.50 2.25 4.18
CA HIS A 56 -3.35 1.74 5.54
C HIS A 56 -3.98 2.70 6.55
N ALA A 57 -3.68 3.99 6.46
CA ALA A 57 -4.23 5.00 7.37
C ALA A 57 -5.77 5.10 7.28
N ALA A 58 -6.34 5.05 6.08
CA ALA A 58 -7.79 5.08 5.90
C ALA A 58 -8.46 3.86 6.54
N LEU A 59 -7.92 2.67 6.32
CA LEU A 59 -8.45 1.44 6.92
C LEU A 59 -8.22 1.39 8.43
N ALA A 60 -7.13 1.95 8.93
CA ALA A 60 -6.86 2.07 10.37
C ALA A 60 -7.89 2.97 11.07
N LEU A 61 -8.30 4.08 10.45
CA LEU A 61 -9.40 4.91 10.96
C LEU A 61 -10.72 4.12 11.02
N VAL A 62 -11.03 3.34 9.98
CA VAL A 62 -12.21 2.48 9.97
C VAL A 62 -12.12 1.41 11.06
N ALA A 63 -10.98 0.74 11.20
CA ALA A 63 -10.74 -0.28 12.22
C ALA A 63 -10.90 0.27 13.65
N ALA A 64 -10.43 1.49 13.90
CA ALA A 64 -10.58 2.18 15.19
C ALA A 64 -12.04 2.50 15.54
N SER A 65 -12.88 2.72 14.53
CA SER A 65 -14.31 3.03 14.71
C SER A 65 -15.24 1.81 14.65
N ALA A 66 -14.78 0.71 14.06
CA ALA A 66 -15.54 -0.52 13.93
C ALA A 66 -15.63 -1.29 15.27
N LYS A 67 -16.54 -2.26 15.36
CA LYS A 67 -16.68 -3.17 16.51
C LYS A 67 -16.91 -4.59 16.02
N GLY A 68 -16.62 -5.57 16.89
CA GLY A 68 -16.87 -6.98 16.61
C GLY A 68 -16.03 -7.50 15.43
N GLU A 69 -16.63 -8.33 14.60
CA GLU A 69 -15.91 -9.06 13.54
C GLU A 69 -15.27 -8.12 12.51
N THR A 70 -15.97 -7.06 12.10
CA THR A 70 -15.41 -6.09 11.14
C THR A 70 -14.13 -5.43 11.67
N GLN A 71 -14.08 -5.10 12.96
CA GLN A 71 -12.85 -4.56 13.55
C GLN A 71 -11.73 -5.60 13.55
N ARG A 72 -12.05 -6.84 13.91
CA ARG A 72 -11.09 -7.94 13.93
C ARG A 72 -10.48 -8.19 12.55
N GLU A 73 -11.30 -8.34 11.51
CA GLU A 73 -10.84 -8.58 10.14
C GLU A 73 -9.91 -7.46 9.64
N LEU A 74 -10.26 -6.20 9.93
CA LEU A 74 -9.43 -5.07 9.55
C LEU A 74 -8.11 -5.05 10.32
N LEU A 75 -8.11 -5.37 11.61
CA LEU A 75 -6.89 -5.48 12.40
C LEU A 75 -6.01 -6.65 11.93
N ASP A 76 -6.59 -7.82 11.66
CA ASP A 76 -5.87 -8.97 11.11
C ASP A 76 -5.22 -8.61 9.77
N PHE A 77 -5.92 -7.85 8.92
CA PHE A 77 -5.39 -7.37 7.65
C PHE A 77 -4.26 -6.34 7.79
N LEU A 78 -4.39 -5.40 8.75
CA LEU A 78 -3.46 -4.27 8.92
C LEU A 78 -2.22 -4.62 9.75
N VAL A 79 -2.38 -5.33 10.86
CA VAL A 79 -1.32 -5.63 11.85
C VAL A 79 -1.01 -7.12 12.00
N GLY A 80 -1.70 -7.97 11.23
CA GLY A 80 -1.49 -9.41 11.23
C GLY A 80 -2.27 -10.17 12.31
N PRO A 81 -2.55 -11.46 12.08
CA PRO A 81 -3.46 -12.26 12.93
C PRO A 81 -2.91 -12.59 14.32
N ALA A 82 -1.59 -12.49 14.53
CA ALA A 82 -0.97 -12.72 15.83
C ALA A 82 -0.99 -11.48 16.75
N GLY A 83 -1.40 -10.32 16.22
CA GLY A 83 -1.31 -9.03 16.90
C GLY A 83 -2.55 -8.15 16.76
N SER A 84 -3.69 -8.68 16.32
CA SER A 84 -4.91 -7.93 16.02
C SER A 84 -5.54 -7.26 17.24
N SER A 85 -5.05 -6.04 17.52
CA SER A 85 -5.54 -5.18 18.58
C SER A 85 -5.37 -3.71 18.19
N LEU A 86 -6.18 -2.83 18.78
CA LEU A 86 -6.00 -1.39 18.62
C LEU A 86 -4.65 -0.91 19.16
N ALA A 87 -4.14 -1.53 20.23
CA ALA A 87 -2.83 -1.21 20.77
C ALA A 87 -1.70 -1.51 19.77
N ALA A 88 -1.77 -2.66 19.09
CA ALA A 88 -0.83 -3.00 18.03
C ALA A 88 -0.95 -2.05 16.83
N LEU A 89 -2.17 -1.65 16.46
CA LEU A 89 -2.40 -0.67 15.41
C LEU A 89 -1.79 0.70 15.75
N HIS A 90 -1.90 1.16 17.00
CA HIS A 90 -1.24 2.40 17.44
C HIS A 90 0.29 2.31 17.37
N GLY A 91 0.85 1.14 17.65
CA GLY A 91 2.29 0.87 17.54
C GLY A 91 2.77 0.59 16.11
N ASP A 92 1.85 0.51 15.13
CA ASP A 92 2.17 0.07 13.78
C ASP A 92 3.15 1.03 13.07
N PRO A 93 4.20 0.51 12.41
CA PRO A 93 5.17 1.34 11.70
C PRO A 93 4.56 2.27 10.65
N ALA A 94 3.47 1.86 9.98
CA ALA A 94 2.79 2.70 9.00
C ALA A 94 2.11 3.90 9.67
N ILE A 95 1.47 3.70 10.83
CA ILE A 95 0.88 4.81 11.61
C ILE A 95 1.97 5.76 12.11
N ARG A 96 3.10 5.24 12.58
CA ARG A 96 4.26 6.08 12.95
C ARG A 96 4.79 6.87 11.75
N LEU A 97 4.89 6.24 10.58
CA LEU A 97 5.35 6.88 9.35
C LEU A 97 4.44 8.04 8.93
N VAL A 98 3.11 7.88 9.03
CA VAL A 98 2.14 8.98 8.79
C VAL A 98 2.45 10.16 9.71
N GLY A 99 2.75 9.92 10.98
CA GLY A 99 3.15 10.96 11.93
C GLY A 99 4.42 11.70 11.50
N MET A 100 5.43 10.98 10.98
CA MET A 100 6.69 11.56 10.52
C MET A 100 6.54 12.42 9.26
N LEU A 101 5.56 12.14 8.39
CA LEU A 101 5.33 12.93 7.17
C LEU A 101 5.10 14.42 7.47
N ARG A 102 4.51 14.75 8.63
CA ARG A 102 4.29 16.15 9.03
C ARG A 102 5.59 16.96 9.16
N GLY A 103 6.73 16.29 9.33
CA GLY A 103 8.05 16.92 9.46
C GLY A 103 8.85 16.98 8.15
N LEU A 104 8.34 16.44 7.04
CA LEU A 104 9.06 16.42 5.76
C LEU A 104 8.63 17.59 4.88
N GLU A 105 9.62 18.33 4.37
CA GLU A 105 9.38 19.39 3.38
C GLU A 105 8.69 18.84 2.13
N GLN A 106 7.78 19.62 1.55
CA GLN A 106 7.04 19.29 0.33
C GLN A 106 6.15 18.03 0.40
N THR A 107 5.85 17.52 1.60
CA THR A 107 4.88 16.44 1.76
C THR A 107 3.61 16.95 2.45
N SER A 108 2.47 16.44 2.00
CA SER A 108 1.17 16.65 2.65
C SER A 108 0.45 15.32 2.74
N PHE A 109 -0.18 15.08 3.88
CA PHE A 109 -0.98 13.90 4.13
C PHE A 109 -2.37 14.32 4.60
N ALA A 110 -3.39 13.87 3.88
CA ALA A 110 -4.79 14.09 4.25
C ALA A 110 -5.54 12.75 4.21
N CYS A 111 -6.26 12.47 5.28
CA CYS A 111 -7.14 11.31 5.40
C CYS A 111 -8.37 11.73 6.23
N GLY A 112 -9.56 11.37 5.77
CA GLY A 112 -10.80 11.78 6.39
C GLY A 112 -11.92 10.78 6.12
N VAL A 113 -12.92 10.80 7.00
CA VAL A 113 -14.15 10.01 6.87
C VAL A 113 -15.31 10.98 6.82
N TRP A 114 -16.17 10.83 5.81
CA TRP A 114 -17.39 11.62 5.66
C TRP A 114 -18.59 10.72 5.92
N VAL A 115 -19.51 11.18 6.77
CA VAL A 115 -20.76 10.49 7.08
C VAL A 115 -21.95 11.30 6.58
N ALA A 116 -23.04 10.62 6.28
CA ALA A 116 -24.25 11.27 5.80
C ALA A 116 -24.76 12.30 6.83
N ARG A 117 -25.21 13.46 6.34
CA ARG A 117 -25.80 14.50 7.18
C ARG A 117 -26.96 13.90 7.97
N GLY A 118 -26.92 14.02 9.30
CA GLY A 118 -27.91 13.45 10.21
C GLY A 118 -27.56 12.08 10.81
N ARG A 119 -26.42 11.48 10.44
CA ARG A 119 -25.85 10.32 11.15
C ARG A 119 -24.95 10.81 12.27
N ALA A 120 -25.20 10.36 13.49
CA ALA A 120 -24.27 10.56 14.61
C ALA A 120 -23.07 9.63 14.45
N LEU A 121 -21.87 10.15 14.67
CA LEU A 121 -20.68 9.35 14.94
C LEU A 121 -20.86 8.76 16.36
N ARG A 122 -20.73 7.44 16.49
CA ARG A 122 -20.95 6.69 17.73
C ARG A 122 -19.67 6.03 18.19
#